data_AF-A0A960JRQ7-F1
#
_entry.id   AF-A0A960JRQ7-F1
#
_cell.length_a   1.000
_cell.length_b   1.000
_cell.length_c   1.000
_cell.angle_alpha   90.00
_cell.angle_beta   90.00
_cell.angle_gamma   90.00
#
_symmetry.space_group_name_H-M   'P 1'
#
loop_
_entity.id
_entity.type
_entity.pdbx_description
1 polymer ?
#
loop_
_entity_poly.entity_id
_entity_poly.type
_entity_poly.pdbx_seq_one_letter_code
_entity_poly.pdbx_strand_id
1 'polypeptide(L)'
;MTSHGLVWFRKDLRLIDNPAWAAALDGCARITALFVLDPAIIDQTGPHRRAQLAAHLSALDEDLQAIGGHLWLLRGDPGELVPKAVEELGADALYANADAAPGSRRRDRRVFEALQDTPPERRPGDEPVPFHTFWGTLVLPPDSVTTKSGDEVSKVFTPFYKRWRDTDWDSWPTTDAHAGQPEFASTSSVLADHAIRLDDLPGVDEEPHHSGGARAALGRLGAATKGAARYSEVRDRPDLAATSELSVDLHFGTLSPRQAASALGDAEGGQALVRQLAWRDWYAHLLWEHPHLTDRAMRSEYDAIEWQNDEAEFEAWQRGDTGYPIVDAGMRQL
;
A
#
# COMPACT_ATOMS: atom_id res chain seq x y z
N MET A 1 -26.61 -20.05 4.83
CA MET A 1 -25.13 -20.08 4.83
C MET A 1 -24.67 -18.78 5.46
N THR A 2 -23.68 -18.80 6.34
CA THR A 2 -23.08 -17.58 6.89
C THR A 2 -22.16 -16.98 5.84
N SER A 3 -22.34 -15.71 5.50
CA SER A 3 -21.55 -15.04 4.45
C SER A 3 -20.07 -15.00 4.80
N HIS A 4 -19.20 -15.37 3.86
CA HIS A 4 -17.75 -15.44 4.03
C HIS A 4 -17.03 -14.43 3.13
N GLY A 5 -16.35 -13.46 3.73
CA GLY A 5 -15.51 -12.49 3.03
C GLY A 5 -14.03 -12.89 3.04
N LEU A 6 -13.37 -12.82 1.88
CA LEU A 6 -11.91 -12.90 1.76
C LEU A 6 -11.35 -11.48 1.60
N VAL A 7 -10.52 -11.03 2.53
CA VAL A 7 -9.83 -9.73 2.47
C VAL A 7 -8.41 -9.93 1.97
N TRP A 8 -8.11 -9.38 0.80
CA TRP A 8 -6.79 -9.48 0.19
C TRP A 8 -5.96 -8.21 0.46
N PHE A 9 -5.05 -8.34 1.42
CA PHE A 9 -4.07 -7.33 1.82
C PHE A 9 -2.90 -7.26 0.82
N ARG A 10 -2.39 -6.05 0.57
CA ARG A 10 -1.24 -5.76 -0.31
C ARG A 10 -0.37 -4.63 0.24
N LYS A 11 -0.84 -3.38 0.16
CA LYS A 11 -0.11 -2.16 0.56
C LYS A 11 -0.89 -1.38 1.62
N ASP A 12 -1.59 -2.11 2.46
CA ASP A 12 -2.63 -1.67 3.38
C ASP A 12 -2.59 -2.53 4.65
N LEU A 13 -1.38 -2.82 5.14
CA LEU A 13 -1.10 -3.77 6.23
C LEU A 13 -1.50 -3.23 7.62
N ARG A 14 -2.79 -2.91 7.78
CA ARG A 14 -3.42 -2.43 9.00
C ARG A 14 -4.89 -2.81 9.05
N LEU A 15 -5.45 -2.92 10.26
CA LEU A 15 -6.89 -3.17 10.46
C LEU A 15 -7.70 -1.88 10.66
N ILE A 16 -7.08 -0.85 11.23
CA ILE A 16 -7.72 0.44 11.50
C ILE A 16 -7.68 1.34 10.27
N ASP A 17 -8.75 2.09 10.03
CA ASP A 17 -8.88 3.02 8.91
C ASP A 17 -8.64 2.31 7.57
N ASN A 18 -9.12 1.06 7.45
CA ASN A 18 -8.98 0.20 6.29
C ASN A 18 -10.38 -0.13 5.71
N PRO A 19 -10.79 0.52 4.60
CA PRO A 19 -12.12 0.36 4.01
C PRO A 19 -12.47 -1.06 3.58
N ALA A 20 -11.55 -1.77 2.91
CA ALA A 20 -11.80 -3.15 2.50
C ALA A 20 -12.00 -4.08 3.70
N TRP A 21 -11.21 -3.91 4.75
CA TRP A 21 -11.36 -4.67 5.99
C TRP A 21 -12.68 -4.34 6.70
N ALA A 22 -13.01 -3.05 6.85
CA ALA A 22 -14.26 -2.60 7.49
C ALA A 22 -15.50 -3.10 6.72
N ALA A 23 -15.51 -2.96 5.39
CA ALA A 23 -16.63 -3.43 4.56
C ALA A 23 -16.83 -4.95 4.64
N ALA A 24 -15.74 -5.71 4.75
CA ALA A 24 -15.83 -7.16 4.93
C ALA A 24 -16.42 -7.50 6.31
N LEU A 25 -15.95 -6.85 7.38
CA LEU A 25 -16.49 -7.03 8.74
C LEU A 25 -17.98 -6.69 8.85
N ASP A 26 -18.43 -5.64 8.16
CA ASP A 26 -19.83 -5.22 8.17
C ASP A 26 -20.74 -6.16 7.34
N GLY A 27 -20.21 -6.73 6.26
CA GLY A 27 -20.98 -7.52 5.29
C GLY A 27 -20.94 -9.04 5.50
N CYS A 28 -19.96 -9.56 6.23
CA CYS A 28 -19.70 -10.99 6.32
C CYS A 28 -19.65 -11.50 7.77
N ALA A 29 -20.26 -12.66 8.00
CA ALA A 29 -20.20 -13.34 9.29
C ALA A 29 -18.86 -14.09 9.51
N ARG A 30 -18.22 -14.49 8.42
CA ARG A 30 -16.91 -15.17 8.40
C ARG A 30 -15.91 -14.36 7.61
N ILE A 31 -14.66 -14.28 8.08
CA ILE A 31 -13.60 -13.50 7.43
C ILE A 31 -12.33 -14.34 7.29
N THR A 32 -11.66 -14.18 6.15
CA THR A 32 -10.28 -14.64 5.95
C THR A 32 -9.40 -13.48 5.50
N ALA A 33 -8.29 -13.25 6.20
CA ALA A 33 -7.25 -12.32 5.77
C ALA A 33 -6.22 -13.06 4.93
N LEU A 34 -5.93 -12.55 3.73
CA LEU A 34 -5.01 -13.15 2.77
C LEU A 34 -3.97 -12.13 2.32
N PHE A 35 -2.72 -12.56 2.23
CA PHE A 35 -1.65 -11.88 1.50
C PHE A 35 -0.97 -12.86 0.55
N VAL A 36 -0.73 -12.41 -0.68
CA VAL A 36 -0.03 -13.20 -1.71
C VAL A 36 1.29 -12.52 -2.03
N LEU A 37 2.38 -13.23 -1.74
CA LEU A 37 3.74 -12.84 -2.06
C LEU A 37 4.03 -13.17 -3.53
N ASP A 38 3.98 -12.14 -4.37
CA ASP A 38 4.22 -12.24 -5.81
C ASP A 38 5.72 -12.37 -6.12
N PRO A 39 6.20 -13.51 -6.65
CA PRO A 39 7.60 -13.72 -7.05
C PRO A 39 8.10 -12.65 -8.03
N ALA A 40 7.23 -12.16 -8.92
CA ALA A 40 7.61 -11.12 -9.88
C ALA A 40 8.01 -9.80 -9.21
N ILE A 41 7.58 -9.57 -7.97
CA ILE A 41 7.93 -8.39 -7.17
C ILE A 41 9.01 -8.74 -6.14
N ILE A 42 8.80 -9.76 -5.32
CA ILE A 42 9.65 -10.01 -4.15
C ILE A 42 11.06 -10.47 -4.53
N ASP A 43 11.21 -11.23 -5.62
CA ASP A 43 12.51 -11.77 -6.03
C ASP A 43 13.42 -10.66 -6.60
N GLN A 44 12.84 -9.54 -7.05
CA GLN A 44 13.54 -8.34 -7.51
C GLN A 44 13.69 -7.27 -6.41
N THR A 45 13.14 -7.51 -5.21
CA THR A 45 13.15 -6.55 -4.11
C THR A 45 14.41 -6.69 -3.28
N GLY A 46 15.11 -5.56 -3.03
CA GLY A 46 16.32 -5.52 -2.21
C GLY A 46 16.09 -5.95 -0.74
N PRO A 47 17.15 -6.42 -0.05
CA PRO A 47 17.04 -7.08 1.26
C PRO A 47 16.36 -6.24 2.34
N HIS A 48 16.69 -4.95 2.46
CA HIS A 48 16.09 -4.06 3.46
C HIS A 48 14.57 -3.93 3.32
N ARG A 49 14.08 -3.86 2.08
CA ARG A 49 12.64 -3.76 1.82
C ARG A 49 11.93 -5.10 2.07
N ARG A 50 12.61 -6.23 1.85
CA ARG A 50 12.08 -7.56 2.19
C ARG A 50 11.99 -7.73 3.71
N ALA A 51 13.04 -7.37 4.45
CA ALA A 51 13.07 -7.38 5.91
C ALA A 51 11.94 -6.53 6.50
N GLN A 52 11.77 -5.31 5.97
CA GLN A 52 10.71 -4.42 6.40
C GLN A 52 9.30 -4.97 6.11
N LEU A 53 9.08 -5.57 4.93
CA LEU A 53 7.82 -6.25 4.61
C LEU A 53 7.56 -7.41 5.58
N ALA A 54 8.56 -8.27 5.84
CA ALA A 54 8.42 -9.39 6.76
C ALA A 54 8.01 -8.92 8.16
N ALA A 55 8.66 -7.88 8.69
CA ALA A 55 8.30 -7.28 9.97
C ALA A 55 6.86 -6.72 9.99
N HIS A 56 6.40 -6.12 8.89
CA HIS A 56 5.02 -5.63 8.81
C HIS A 56 3.99 -6.76 8.70
N LEU A 57 4.28 -7.84 7.97
CA LEU A 57 3.38 -8.99 7.86
C LEU A 57 3.27 -9.75 9.19
N SER A 58 4.38 -9.95 9.91
CA SER A 58 4.35 -10.55 11.25
C SER A 58 3.50 -9.72 12.21
N ALA A 59 3.68 -8.40 12.22
CA ALA A 59 2.88 -7.53 13.09
C ALA A 59 1.39 -7.47 12.69
N LEU A 60 1.06 -7.57 11.40
CA LEU A 60 -0.34 -7.67 10.95
C LEU A 60 -0.96 -9.00 11.41
N ASP A 61 -0.21 -10.10 11.34
CA ASP A 61 -0.66 -11.39 11.86
C ASP A 61 -0.89 -11.35 13.37
N GLU A 62 -0.02 -10.70 14.14
CA GLU A 62 -0.23 -10.46 15.58
C GLU A 62 -1.52 -9.66 15.86
N ASP A 63 -1.77 -8.60 15.09
CA ASP A 63 -3.00 -7.81 15.21
C ASP A 63 -4.26 -8.65 14.86
N LEU A 64 -4.16 -9.57 13.88
CA LEU A 64 -5.24 -10.51 13.53
C LEU A 64 -5.43 -11.59 14.61
N GLN A 65 -4.36 -12.14 15.17
CA GLN A 65 -4.41 -13.11 16.26
C GLN A 65 -5.07 -12.54 17.51
N ALA A 66 -4.84 -11.25 17.80
CA ALA A 66 -5.48 -10.56 18.93
C ALA A 66 -7.01 -10.51 18.84
N ILE A 67 -7.57 -10.64 17.63
CA ILE A 67 -9.02 -10.71 17.39
C ILE A 67 -9.51 -12.13 17.06
N GLY A 68 -8.66 -13.15 17.20
CA GLY A 68 -9.00 -14.56 16.99
C GLY A 68 -8.74 -15.09 15.57
N GLY A 69 -8.09 -14.29 14.72
CA GLY A 69 -7.77 -14.64 13.34
C GLY A 69 -6.29 -14.94 13.10
N HIS A 70 -5.93 -15.00 11.82
CA HIS A 70 -4.54 -15.06 11.36
C HIS A 70 -4.48 -14.64 9.89
N LEU A 71 -3.28 -14.32 9.42
CA LEU A 71 -2.96 -13.98 8.06
C LEU A 71 -2.60 -15.24 7.26
N TRP A 72 -3.36 -15.49 6.21
CA TRP A 72 -2.99 -16.50 5.23
C TRP A 72 -1.92 -15.93 4.31
N LEU A 73 -0.79 -16.63 4.21
CA LEU A 73 0.32 -16.25 3.34
C LEU A 73 0.47 -17.29 2.23
N LEU A 74 0.36 -16.83 0.98
CA LEU A 74 0.64 -17.64 -0.20
C LEU A 74 1.81 -17.04 -0.99
N ARG A 75 2.53 -17.87 -1.76
CA ARG A 75 3.53 -17.41 -2.74
C ARG A 75 3.20 -17.91 -4.15
N GLY A 76 3.13 -16.99 -5.11
CA GLY A 76 2.85 -17.27 -6.53
C GLY A 76 2.17 -16.10 -7.25
N ASP A 77 1.67 -16.31 -8.47
CA ASP A 77 0.94 -15.27 -9.23
C ASP A 77 -0.40 -14.96 -8.53
N PRO A 78 -0.62 -13.73 -8.03
CA PRO A 78 -1.89 -13.37 -7.40
C PRO A 78 -3.08 -13.46 -8.35
N GLY A 79 -2.86 -13.29 -9.66
CA GLY A 79 -3.88 -13.46 -10.68
C GLY A 79 -4.46 -14.87 -10.74
N GLU A 80 -3.71 -15.88 -10.29
CA GLU A 80 -4.14 -17.28 -10.23
C GLU A 80 -4.54 -17.68 -8.81
N LEU A 81 -3.73 -17.30 -7.81
CA LEU A 81 -3.90 -17.76 -6.44
C LEU A 81 -5.07 -17.09 -5.71
N VAL A 82 -5.40 -15.83 -6.01
CA VAL A 82 -6.53 -15.17 -5.36
C VAL A 82 -7.87 -15.79 -5.78
N PRO A 83 -8.17 -15.98 -7.09
CA PRO A 83 -9.38 -16.72 -7.49
C PRO A 83 -9.43 -18.15 -6.94
N LYS A 84 -8.30 -18.86 -6.96
CA LYS A 84 -8.20 -20.21 -6.37
C LYS A 84 -8.51 -20.19 -4.88
N ALA A 85 -8.01 -19.21 -4.13
CA ALA A 85 -8.31 -19.08 -2.71
C ALA A 85 -9.80 -18.76 -2.45
N VAL A 86 -10.42 -17.91 -3.28
CA VAL A 86 -11.87 -17.64 -3.19
C VAL A 86 -12.69 -18.93 -3.37
N GLU A 87 -12.33 -19.76 -4.35
CA GLU A 87 -13.01 -21.04 -4.62
C GLU A 87 -12.81 -22.03 -3.47
N GLU A 88 -11.56 -22.32 -3.12
CA GLU A 88 -11.18 -23.37 -2.14
C GLU A 88 -11.62 -23.05 -0.71
N LEU A 89 -11.66 -21.76 -0.35
CA LEU A 89 -12.12 -21.32 0.96
C LEU A 89 -13.64 -21.10 1.01
N GLY A 90 -14.33 -21.16 -0.13
CA GLY A 90 -15.77 -20.93 -0.22
C GLY A 90 -16.17 -19.49 0.08
N ALA A 91 -15.34 -18.51 -0.29
CA ALA A 91 -15.58 -17.10 0.02
C ALA A 91 -16.70 -16.51 -0.87
N ASP A 92 -17.76 -16.00 -0.28
CA ASP A 92 -18.89 -15.38 -0.97
C ASP A 92 -18.54 -14.03 -1.61
N ALA A 93 -17.50 -13.36 -1.14
CA ALA A 93 -17.05 -12.08 -1.68
C ALA A 93 -15.54 -11.86 -1.47
N LEU A 94 -14.90 -11.15 -2.40
CA LEU A 94 -13.51 -10.68 -2.30
C LEU A 94 -13.49 -9.18 -2.01
N TYR A 95 -12.65 -8.75 -1.06
CA TYR A 95 -12.49 -7.36 -0.65
C TYR A 95 -11.03 -6.94 -0.74
N ALA A 96 -10.75 -5.77 -1.30
CA ALA A 96 -9.38 -5.28 -1.46
C ALA A 96 -9.32 -3.75 -1.61
N ASN A 97 -8.29 -3.08 -1.06
CA ASN A 97 -8.06 -1.66 -1.35
C ASN A 97 -7.33 -1.46 -2.70
N ALA A 98 -7.79 -0.58 -3.58
CA ALA A 98 -7.20 -0.25 -4.87
C ALA A 98 -5.80 0.39 -4.76
N ASP A 99 -5.03 0.28 -5.85
CA ASP A 99 -3.70 0.85 -6.03
C ASP A 99 -3.65 1.56 -7.40
N ALA A 100 -3.05 2.74 -7.43
CA ALA A 100 -2.94 3.55 -8.64
C ALA A 100 -1.96 2.98 -9.66
N ALA A 101 -1.01 2.14 -9.23
CA ALA A 101 0.06 1.63 -10.09
C ALA A 101 -0.47 0.77 -11.26
N PRO A 102 0.05 0.94 -12.50
CA PRO A 102 -0.45 0.22 -13.67
C PRO A 102 -0.36 -1.30 -13.54
N GLY A 103 0.73 -1.80 -12.94
CA GLY A 103 0.90 -3.24 -12.67
C GLY A 103 -0.20 -3.79 -11.75
N SER A 104 -0.51 -3.07 -10.67
CA SER A 104 -1.57 -3.45 -9.72
C SER A 104 -2.95 -3.45 -10.39
N ARG A 105 -3.24 -2.47 -11.24
CA ARG A 105 -4.51 -2.41 -12.00
C ARG A 105 -4.67 -3.60 -12.94
N ARG A 106 -3.62 -3.99 -13.66
CA ARG A 106 -3.64 -5.16 -14.55
C ARG A 106 -3.86 -6.45 -13.77
N ARG A 107 -3.16 -6.60 -12.64
CA ARG A 107 -3.33 -7.75 -11.74
C ARG A 107 -4.77 -7.82 -11.22
N ASP A 108 -5.31 -6.72 -10.71
CA ASP A 108 -6.67 -6.68 -10.15
C ASP A 108 -7.73 -6.93 -11.23
N ARG A 109 -7.49 -6.48 -12.48
CA ARG A 109 -8.34 -6.84 -13.64
C ARG A 109 -8.31 -8.34 -13.94
N ARG A 110 -7.13 -8.97 -13.96
CA ARG A 110 -7.00 -10.44 -14.18
C ARG A 110 -7.77 -11.22 -13.11
N VAL A 111 -7.66 -10.82 -11.84
CA VAL A 111 -8.41 -11.45 -10.74
C VAL A 111 -9.92 -11.27 -10.94
N PHE A 112 -10.36 -10.04 -11.27
CA PHE A 112 -11.77 -9.78 -11.54
C PHE A 112 -12.31 -10.68 -12.66
N GLU A 113 -11.63 -10.71 -13.81
CA GLU A 113 -12.04 -11.52 -14.97
C GLU A 113 -12.11 -13.02 -14.62
N ALA A 114 -11.12 -13.53 -13.88
CA ALA A 114 -11.11 -14.92 -13.43
C ALA A 114 -12.29 -15.26 -12.50
N LEU A 115 -12.70 -14.33 -11.62
CA LEU A 115 -13.87 -14.52 -10.77
C LEU A 115 -15.19 -14.51 -11.55
N GLN A 116 -15.26 -13.76 -12.66
CA GLN A 116 -16.45 -13.73 -13.54
C GLN A 116 -16.59 -14.98 -14.41
N ASP A 117 -15.50 -15.67 -14.72
CA ASP A 117 -15.49 -16.87 -15.58
C ASP A 117 -15.67 -18.19 -14.80
N THR A 118 -16.12 -18.13 -13.55
CA THR A 118 -16.31 -19.33 -12.71
C THR A 118 -17.53 -20.13 -13.18
N PRO A 119 -17.40 -21.43 -13.53
CA PRO A 119 -18.50 -22.22 -14.07
C PRO A 119 -19.72 -22.29 -13.12
N PRO A 120 -20.97 -22.23 -13.64
CA PRO A 120 -22.19 -22.26 -12.83
C PRO A 120 -22.32 -23.51 -11.94
N GLU A 121 -21.78 -24.64 -12.41
CA GLU A 121 -21.81 -25.93 -11.72
C GLU A 121 -21.06 -25.93 -10.37
N ARG A 122 -20.22 -24.91 -10.11
CA ARG A 122 -19.36 -24.82 -8.94
C ARG A 122 -19.95 -24.03 -7.77
N ARG A 123 -21.06 -23.31 -7.96
CA ARG A 123 -21.77 -22.61 -6.86
C ARG A 123 -23.29 -22.71 -6.99
N PRO A 124 -24.02 -22.97 -5.90
CA PRO A 124 -25.48 -22.87 -5.92
C PRO A 124 -25.90 -21.40 -6.14
N GLY A 125 -26.49 -21.06 -7.28
CA GLY A 125 -27.10 -19.75 -7.52
C GLY A 125 -26.64 -18.96 -8.76
N ASP A 126 -25.79 -19.51 -9.63
CA ASP A 126 -25.36 -18.94 -10.93
C ASP A 126 -24.68 -17.54 -10.90
N GLU A 127 -24.51 -16.90 -9.74
CA GLU A 127 -23.92 -15.57 -9.64
C GLU A 127 -22.39 -15.60 -9.45
N PRO A 128 -21.63 -14.77 -10.21
CA PRO A 128 -20.20 -14.59 -10.00
C PRO A 128 -19.87 -14.05 -8.61
N VAL A 129 -18.67 -14.38 -8.12
CA VAL A 129 -18.20 -13.84 -6.84
C VAL A 129 -17.97 -12.33 -6.97
N PRO A 130 -18.65 -11.48 -6.17
CA PRO A 130 -18.41 -10.05 -6.19
C PRO A 130 -16.98 -9.73 -5.71
N PHE A 131 -16.31 -8.85 -6.45
CA PHE A 131 -15.03 -8.28 -6.08
C PHE A 131 -15.20 -6.80 -5.72
N HIS A 132 -15.20 -6.51 -4.43
CA HIS A 132 -15.35 -5.16 -3.88
C HIS A 132 -13.98 -4.48 -3.73
N THR A 133 -13.79 -3.38 -4.44
CA THR A 133 -12.58 -2.56 -4.38
C THR A 133 -12.84 -1.19 -3.75
N PHE A 134 -11.95 -0.76 -2.85
CA PHE A 134 -12.08 0.51 -2.13
C PHE A 134 -10.81 1.34 -2.21
N TRP A 135 -10.90 2.66 -2.09
CA TRP A 135 -9.68 3.46 -1.89
C TRP A 135 -9.35 3.54 -0.41
N GLY A 136 -8.11 3.21 -0.03
CA GLY A 136 -7.66 3.30 1.37
C GLY A 136 -6.18 3.65 1.53
N THR A 137 -5.47 3.83 0.42
CA THR A 137 -4.02 4.06 0.40
C THR A 137 -3.67 5.51 0.12
N LEU A 138 -4.62 6.41 -0.12
CA LEU A 138 -4.41 7.85 -0.39
C LEU A 138 -5.31 8.70 0.52
N VAL A 139 -5.02 9.99 0.67
CA VAL A 139 -5.98 10.90 1.34
C VAL A 139 -7.16 11.13 0.40
N LEU A 140 -6.85 11.58 -0.81
CA LEU A 140 -7.80 11.81 -1.88
C LEU A 140 -7.46 10.87 -3.05
N PRO A 141 -8.36 9.93 -3.40
CA PRO A 141 -8.09 8.99 -4.47
C PRO A 141 -8.08 9.65 -5.85
N PRO A 142 -7.55 8.97 -6.89
CA PRO A 142 -7.67 9.45 -8.26
C PRO A 142 -9.11 9.81 -8.63
N ASP A 143 -9.26 10.73 -9.58
CA ASP A 143 -10.52 11.28 -10.06
C ASP A 143 -11.27 12.19 -9.04
N SER A 144 -10.82 12.27 -7.78
CA SER A 144 -11.42 13.17 -6.78
C SER A 144 -10.87 14.60 -6.81
N VAL A 145 -9.74 14.84 -7.50
CA VAL A 145 -9.09 16.17 -7.62
C VAL A 145 -8.71 16.44 -9.08
N THR A 146 -9.61 17.03 -9.85
CA THR A 146 -9.44 17.28 -11.29
C THR A 146 -9.24 18.76 -11.61
N THR A 147 -8.94 19.08 -12.88
CA THR A 147 -8.81 20.45 -13.42
C THR A 147 -10.15 21.19 -13.43
N LYS A 148 -10.16 22.48 -13.79
CA LYS A 148 -11.39 23.29 -13.81
C LYS A 148 -12.36 22.83 -14.89
N SER A 149 -11.85 22.20 -15.94
CA SER A 149 -12.65 21.54 -16.97
C SER A 149 -13.23 20.20 -16.50
N GLY A 150 -12.66 19.59 -15.45
CA GLY A 150 -13.17 18.38 -14.83
C GLY A 150 -12.58 17.07 -15.33
N ASP A 151 -11.84 17.10 -16.44
CA ASP A 151 -11.51 15.87 -17.20
C ASP A 151 -10.11 15.28 -16.92
N GLU A 152 -9.22 16.02 -16.25
CA GLU A 152 -7.80 15.63 -16.10
C GLU A 152 -7.24 16.07 -14.74
N VAL A 153 -6.18 15.43 -14.27
CA VAL A 153 -5.34 15.88 -13.15
C VAL A 153 -4.43 17.03 -13.60
N SER A 154 -4.14 17.98 -12.72
CA SER A 154 -3.16 19.01 -13.06
C SER A 154 -1.76 18.43 -13.13
N LYS A 155 -1.07 18.60 -14.26
CA LYS A 155 0.37 18.29 -14.43
C LYS A 155 1.30 19.26 -13.67
N VAL A 156 0.76 20.19 -12.89
CA VAL A 156 1.51 21.11 -12.02
C VAL A 156 0.99 20.95 -10.60
N PHE A 157 1.91 20.80 -9.65
CA PHE A 157 1.54 20.55 -8.25
C PHE A 157 0.75 21.70 -7.61
N THR A 158 1.15 22.97 -7.82
CA THR A 158 0.50 24.09 -7.12
C THR A 158 -1.01 24.21 -7.41
N PRO A 159 -1.50 24.13 -8.67
CA PRO A 159 -2.94 24.06 -8.94
C PRO A 159 -3.63 22.81 -8.39
N PHE A 160 -2.97 21.64 -8.42
CA PHE A 160 -3.49 20.42 -7.80
C PHE A 160 -3.68 20.60 -6.30
N TYR A 161 -2.64 21.04 -5.59
CA TYR A 161 -2.65 21.21 -4.14
C TYR A 161 -3.73 22.18 -3.67
N LYS A 162 -3.96 23.28 -4.41
CA LYS A 162 -5.06 24.22 -4.10
C LYS A 162 -6.42 23.50 -4.07
N ARG A 163 -6.71 22.67 -5.07
CA ARG A 163 -7.97 21.91 -5.08
C ARG A 163 -7.98 20.77 -4.07
N TRP A 164 -6.87 20.04 -3.94
CA TRP A 164 -6.70 18.97 -2.97
C TRP A 164 -7.01 19.45 -1.54
N ARG A 165 -6.49 20.63 -1.18
CA ARG A 165 -6.70 21.25 0.14
C ARG A 165 -8.16 21.69 0.34
N ASP A 166 -8.81 22.13 -0.72
CA ASP A 166 -10.19 22.61 -0.67
C ASP A 166 -11.22 21.46 -0.88
N THR A 167 -10.76 20.20 -0.96
CA THR A 167 -11.61 19.01 -1.13
C THR A 167 -11.75 18.30 0.23
N ASP A 168 -12.99 18.15 0.68
CA ASP A 168 -13.29 17.51 1.96
C ASP A 168 -12.97 16.01 1.94
N TRP A 169 -12.53 15.52 3.09
CA TRP A 169 -12.34 14.10 3.38
C TRP A 169 -12.51 13.86 4.88
N ASP A 170 -13.02 12.68 5.22
CA ASP A 170 -13.10 12.16 6.59
C ASP A 170 -12.20 10.94 6.73
N SER A 171 -11.94 10.49 7.96
CA SER A 171 -11.32 9.17 8.19
C SER A 171 -11.98 8.09 7.34
N TRP A 172 -11.19 7.14 6.88
CA TRP A 172 -11.74 5.96 6.22
C TRP A 172 -12.60 5.16 7.22
N PRO A 173 -13.59 4.38 6.74
CA PRO A 173 -14.38 3.53 7.62
C PRO A 173 -13.48 2.62 8.47
N THR A 174 -13.82 2.51 9.75
CA THR A 174 -13.23 1.55 10.69
C THR A 174 -14.37 0.86 11.42
N THR A 175 -14.41 -0.47 11.33
CA THR A 175 -15.34 -1.30 12.10
C THR A 175 -14.57 -1.94 13.25
N ASP A 176 -15.16 -1.91 14.45
CA ASP A 176 -14.62 -2.62 15.59
C ASP A 176 -14.79 -4.14 15.39
N ALA A 177 -13.68 -4.85 15.19
CA ALA A 177 -13.68 -6.30 15.03
C ALA A 177 -14.24 -7.04 16.25
N HIS A 178 -14.20 -6.42 17.45
CA HIS A 178 -14.76 -7.01 18.66
C HIS A 178 -16.29 -6.88 18.76
N ALA A 179 -16.89 -5.92 18.04
CA ALA A 179 -18.32 -5.69 18.07
C ALA A 179 -19.12 -6.79 17.32
N GLY A 180 -18.45 -7.59 16.47
CA GLY A 180 -19.07 -8.63 15.66
C GLY A 180 -18.48 -10.04 15.76
N GLN A 181 -17.33 -10.24 16.43
CA GLN A 181 -16.56 -11.51 16.51
C GLN A 181 -16.68 -12.37 15.22
N PRO A 182 -16.11 -11.91 14.09
CA PRO A 182 -16.15 -12.68 12.86
C PRO A 182 -15.55 -14.07 13.09
N GLU A 183 -16.22 -15.09 12.59
CA GLU A 183 -15.68 -16.45 12.63
C GLU A 183 -14.55 -16.58 11.60
N PHE A 184 -13.35 -16.94 12.05
CA PHE A 184 -12.23 -17.15 11.14
C PHE A 184 -12.26 -18.55 10.53
N ALA A 185 -12.08 -18.64 9.21
CA ALA A 185 -12.06 -19.92 8.51
C ALA A 185 -10.84 -20.76 8.93
N SER A 186 -11.06 -22.06 9.17
CA SER A 186 -9.99 -23.03 9.42
C SER A 186 -9.39 -23.56 8.11
N THR A 187 -8.17 -24.10 8.21
CA THR A 187 -7.31 -24.43 7.06
C THR A 187 -7.90 -25.46 6.10
N SER A 188 -7.82 -25.19 4.79
CA SER A 188 -8.03 -26.15 3.69
C SER A 188 -6.68 -26.70 3.24
N SER A 189 -6.62 -28.01 2.97
CA SER A 189 -5.40 -28.73 2.58
C SER A 189 -4.91 -28.41 1.15
N VAL A 190 -5.67 -27.67 0.36
CA VAL A 190 -5.43 -27.55 -1.10
C VAL A 190 -4.52 -26.38 -1.49
N LEU A 191 -4.42 -25.35 -0.64
CA LEU A 191 -3.46 -24.25 -0.83
C LEU A 191 -2.07 -24.57 -0.27
N ALA A 192 -1.88 -25.77 0.29
CA ALA A 192 -0.66 -26.16 1.02
C ALA A 192 0.62 -25.99 0.17
N ASP A 193 0.58 -26.29 -1.12
CA ASP A 193 1.74 -26.18 -2.01
C ASP A 193 2.21 -24.73 -2.23
N HIS A 194 1.34 -23.74 -1.99
CA HIS A 194 1.65 -22.32 -2.10
C HIS A 194 1.74 -21.62 -0.76
N ALA A 195 1.30 -22.27 0.32
CA ALA A 195 1.31 -21.71 1.65
C ALA A 195 2.75 -21.54 2.15
N ILE A 196 3.05 -20.37 2.69
CA ILE A 196 4.33 -20.09 3.34
C ILE A 196 4.08 -19.70 4.79
N ARG A 197 5.03 -20.01 5.67
CA ARG A 197 4.97 -19.53 7.05
C ARG A 197 5.60 -18.15 7.16
N LEU A 198 5.24 -17.41 8.20
CA LEU A 198 5.91 -16.15 8.55
C LEU A 198 7.42 -16.34 8.71
N ASP A 199 7.84 -17.44 9.35
CA ASP A 199 9.24 -17.81 9.55
C ASP A 199 10.00 -18.14 8.25
N ASP A 200 9.29 -18.31 7.13
CA ASP A 200 9.87 -18.60 5.81
C ASP A 200 9.84 -17.38 4.87
N LEU A 201 9.44 -16.20 5.36
CA LEU A 201 9.37 -14.99 4.55
C LEU A 201 10.77 -14.53 4.12
N PRO A 202 10.96 -14.12 2.86
CA PRO A 202 12.21 -13.51 2.44
C PRO A 202 12.55 -12.29 3.31
N GLY A 203 13.75 -12.29 3.91
CA GLY A 203 14.22 -11.21 4.78
C GLY A 203 13.77 -11.29 6.24
N VAL A 204 13.11 -12.37 6.67
CA VAL A 204 12.71 -12.54 8.08
C VAL A 204 13.91 -12.59 9.05
N ASP A 205 15.05 -13.13 8.59
CA ASP A 205 16.29 -13.20 9.37
C ASP A 205 17.11 -11.90 9.35
N GLU A 206 16.67 -10.90 8.59
CA GLU A 206 17.34 -9.61 8.43
C GLU A 206 16.73 -8.57 9.39
N GLU A 207 17.55 -7.67 9.93
CA GLU A 207 17.05 -6.61 10.80
C GLU A 207 16.31 -5.54 9.98
N PRO A 208 15.02 -5.29 10.24
CA PRO A 208 14.28 -4.23 9.56
C PRO A 208 14.77 -2.86 10.04
N HIS A 209 14.80 -1.88 9.14
CA HIS A 209 15.19 -0.51 9.50
C HIS A 209 14.26 0.11 10.55
N HIS A 210 12.97 -0.25 10.50
CA HIS A 210 11.96 0.19 11.45
C HIS A 210 11.18 -0.99 12.01
N SER A 211 10.80 -0.91 13.28
CA SER A 211 9.84 -1.85 13.86
C SER A 211 8.54 -1.86 13.03
N GLY A 212 8.06 -3.08 12.76
CA GLY A 212 6.90 -3.35 11.91
C GLY A 212 5.55 -3.04 12.55
N GLY A 213 4.49 -3.15 11.74
CA GLY A 213 3.10 -2.99 12.17
C GLY A 213 2.57 -1.56 12.35
N ALA A 214 1.24 -1.47 12.42
CA ALA A 214 0.51 -0.21 12.59
C ALA A 214 0.82 0.47 13.93
N ARG A 215 1.03 -0.30 15.00
CA ARG A 215 1.39 0.24 16.32
C ARG A 215 2.72 1.01 16.30
N ALA A 216 3.76 0.46 15.66
CA ALA A 216 5.04 1.15 15.53
C ALA A 216 4.91 2.40 14.65
N ALA A 217 4.12 2.32 13.56
CA ALA A 217 3.83 3.45 12.69
C ALA A 217 3.14 4.60 13.44
N LEU A 218 2.19 4.31 14.34
CA LEU A 218 1.55 5.30 15.20
C LEU A 218 2.54 5.94 16.20
N GLY A 219 3.51 5.18 16.69
CA GLY A 219 4.62 5.71 17.50
C GLY A 219 5.44 6.75 16.72
N ARG A 220 5.82 6.44 15.48
CA ARG A 220 6.51 7.38 14.58
C ARG A 220 5.64 8.59 14.24
N LEU A 221 4.34 8.41 14.00
CA LEU A 221 3.41 9.51 13.78
C LEU A 221 3.35 10.45 15.01
N GLY A 222 3.31 9.88 16.22
CA GLY A 222 3.36 10.67 17.45
C GLY A 222 4.66 11.46 17.61
N ALA A 223 5.79 10.92 17.17
CA ALA A 223 7.06 11.66 17.11
C ALA A 223 7.02 12.78 16.05
N ALA A 224 6.48 12.50 14.86
CA ALA A 224 6.32 13.47 13.78
C ALA A 224 5.42 14.64 14.20
N THR A 225 4.29 14.39 14.87
CA THR A 225 3.42 15.45 15.38
C THR A 225 4.14 16.36 16.39
N LYS A 226 5.00 15.80 17.26
CA LYS A 226 5.81 16.60 18.20
C LYS A 226 6.88 17.44 17.48
N GLY A 227 7.46 16.92 16.40
CA GLY A 227 8.48 17.60 15.59
C GLY A 227 7.92 18.62 14.60
N ALA A 228 6.62 18.55 14.29
CA ALA A 228 5.98 19.30 13.21
C ALA A 228 6.23 20.81 13.26
N ALA A 229 6.24 21.40 14.46
CA ALA A 229 6.42 22.85 14.64
C ALA A 229 7.70 23.40 13.99
N ARG A 230 8.78 22.62 13.92
CA ARG A 230 10.06 23.03 13.33
C ARG A 230 10.24 22.57 11.89
N TYR A 231 9.32 21.75 11.37
CA TYR A 231 9.48 21.06 10.09
C TYR A 231 9.81 22.03 8.94
N SER A 232 9.04 23.12 8.80
CA SER A 232 9.25 24.12 7.74
C SER A 232 10.64 24.76 7.76
N GLU A 233 11.26 24.89 8.95
CA GLU A 233 12.57 25.52 9.13
C GLU A 233 13.73 24.56 8.87
N VAL A 234 13.57 23.28 9.24
CA VAL A 234 14.68 22.32 9.29
C VAL A 234 14.60 21.17 8.29
N ARG A 235 13.49 20.99 7.56
CA ARG A 235 13.32 19.86 6.62
C ARG A 235 14.37 19.79 5.51
N ASP A 236 14.99 20.91 5.15
CA ASP A 236 16.00 21.00 4.09
C ASP A 236 17.43 20.77 4.64
N ARG A 237 17.56 20.36 5.92
CA ARG A 237 18.83 20.04 6.59
C ARG A 237 19.02 18.52 6.71
N PRO A 238 19.78 17.88 5.80
CA PRO A 238 19.97 16.42 5.83
C PRO A 238 20.82 15.94 7.02
N ASP A 239 21.54 16.85 7.69
CA ASP A 239 22.29 16.55 8.92
C ASP A 239 21.41 16.42 10.17
N LEU A 240 20.11 16.70 10.06
CA LEU A 240 19.16 16.66 11.16
C LEU A 240 18.08 15.59 10.93
N ALA A 241 17.69 14.89 11.99
CA ALA A 241 16.49 14.06 12.02
C ALA A 241 15.24 14.96 12.07
N ALA A 242 14.94 15.60 10.94
CA ALA A 242 13.97 16.69 10.82
C ALA A 242 12.70 16.31 10.05
N THR A 243 12.63 15.11 9.48
CA THR A 243 11.46 14.62 8.75
C THR A 243 10.64 13.62 9.58
N SER A 244 9.50 13.19 9.06
CA SER A 244 8.59 12.31 9.81
C SER A 244 9.01 10.84 9.83
N GLU A 245 9.87 10.41 8.91
CA GLU A 245 10.23 8.99 8.69
C GLU A 245 9.01 8.06 8.46
N LEU A 246 7.89 8.61 8.01
CA LEU A 246 6.64 7.86 7.75
C LEU A 246 6.55 7.26 6.35
N SER A 247 7.54 7.46 5.48
CA SER A 247 7.49 7.06 4.08
C SER A 247 7.27 5.55 3.90
N VAL A 248 7.98 4.74 4.68
CA VAL A 248 7.87 3.28 4.69
C VAL A 248 6.48 2.84 5.15
N ASP A 249 5.94 3.46 6.20
CA ASP A 249 4.61 3.13 6.73
C ASP A 249 3.49 3.47 5.76
N LEU A 250 3.59 4.62 5.09
CA LEU A 250 2.63 5.04 4.08
C LEU A 250 2.74 4.20 2.80
N HIS A 251 3.90 3.61 2.52
CA HIS A 251 4.12 2.72 1.38
C HIS A 251 3.53 1.33 1.59
N PHE A 252 3.76 0.72 2.77
CA PHE A 252 3.20 -0.58 3.13
C PHE A 252 1.78 -0.47 3.73
N GLY A 253 1.32 0.75 3.99
CA GLY A 253 -0.01 1.04 4.51
C GLY A 253 -0.24 0.55 5.94
N THR A 254 0.82 0.42 6.74
CA THR A 254 0.73 0.27 8.20
C THR A 254 0.21 1.54 8.87
N LEU A 255 0.32 2.69 8.19
CA LEU A 255 -0.31 3.93 8.57
C LEU A 255 -1.27 4.41 7.47
N SER A 256 -2.49 4.77 7.86
CA SER A 256 -3.39 5.44 6.94
C SER A 256 -2.92 6.87 6.68
N PRO A 257 -2.93 7.32 5.41
CA PRO A 257 -2.65 8.71 5.08
C PRO A 257 -3.69 9.68 5.64
N ARG A 258 -4.97 9.28 5.79
CA ARG A 258 -6.02 10.13 6.38
C ARG A 258 -5.84 10.26 7.89
N GLN A 259 -5.49 9.17 8.56
CA GLN A 259 -5.11 9.19 9.97
C GLN A 259 -3.86 10.06 10.22
N ALA A 260 -2.84 9.95 9.36
CA ALA A 260 -1.66 10.79 9.43
C ALA A 260 -2.01 12.27 9.24
N ALA A 261 -2.80 12.61 8.23
CA ALA A 261 -3.22 13.98 7.97
C ALA A 261 -4.01 14.57 9.15
N SER A 262 -4.94 13.81 9.73
CA SER A 262 -5.74 14.22 10.89
C SER A 262 -4.87 14.46 12.12
N ALA A 263 -3.90 13.57 12.41
CA ALA A 263 -3.04 13.68 13.58
C ALA A 263 -1.97 14.78 13.50
N LEU A 264 -1.57 15.18 12.29
CA LEU A 264 -0.64 16.30 12.07
C LEU A 264 -1.30 17.66 12.32
N GLY A 265 -2.62 17.74 12.13
CA GLY A 265 -3.45 18.91 12.46
C GLY A 265 -3.17 20.16 11.62
N ASP A 266 -3.83 21.26 12.00
CA ASP A 266 -3.89 22.49 11.20
C ASP A 266 -2.83 23.55 11.55
N ALA A 267 -1.99 23.28 12.55
CA ALA A 267 -0.86 24.16 12.84
C ALA A 267 0.06 24.28 11.62
N GLU A 268 0.74 25.42 11.44
CA GLU A 268 1.57 25.71 10.26
C GLU A 268 2.55 24.57 9.91
N GLY A 269 3.26 24.05 10.92
CA GLY A 269 4.17 22.93 10.76
C GLY A 269 3.49 21.59 10.41
N GLY A 270 2.30 21.35 10.96
CA GLY A 270 1.46 20.20 10.61
C GLY A 270 1.00 20.27 9.16
N GLN A 271 0.48 21.42 8.73
CA GLN A 271 0.08 21.69 7.35
C GLN A 271 1.23 21.54 6.34
N ALA A 272 2.46 21.88 6.74
CA ALA A 272 3.64 21.65 5.91
C ALA A 272 3.96 20.16 5.69
N LEU A 273 3.70 19.30 6.69
CA LEU A 273 3.78 17.84 6.56
C LEU A 273 2.59 17.27 5.77
N VAL A 274 1.36 17.75 6.02
CA VAL A 274 0.15 17.36 5.26
C VAL A 274 0.32 17.68 3.77
N ARG A 275 0.96 18.80 3.43
CA ARG A 275 1.32 19.12 2.03
C ARG A 275 2.21 18.06 1.37
N GLN A 276 3.03 17.32 2.12
CA GLN A 276 3.81 16.19 1.58
C GLN A 276 2.92 14.99 1.27
N LEU A 277 1.83 14.77 2.01
CA LEU A 277 0.82 13.77 1.65
C LEU A 277 0.11 14.16 0.34
N ALA A 278 -0.13 15.45 0.11
CA ALA A 278 -0.66 15.92 -1.16
C ALA A 278 0.31 15.67 -2.34
N TRP A 279 1.63 15.75 -2.13
CA TRP A 279 2.61 15.35 -3.15
C TRP A 279 2.49 13.85 -3.48
N ARG A 280 2.34 13.01 -2.45
CA ARG A 280 2.13 11.57 -2.63
C ARG A 280 0.86 11.27 -3.43
N ASP A 281 -0.26 11.91 -3.09
CA ASP A 281 -1.50 11.79 -3.85
C ASP A 281 -1.33 12.31 -5.29
N TRP A 282 -0.67 13.44 -5.49
CA TRP A 282 -0.44 14.02 -6.82
C TRP A 282 0.30 13.05 -7.76
N TYR A 283 1.37 12.41 -7.29
CA TYR A 283 2.08 11.40 -8.07
C TYR A 283 1.20 10.17 -8.37
N ALA A 284 0.36 9.75 -7.43
CA ALA A 284 -0.58 8.65 -7.65
C ALA A 284 -1.64 9.00 -8.70
N HIS A 285 -2.18 10.22 -8.69
CA HIS A 285 -3.13 10.70 -9.70
C HIS A 285 -2.48 10.80 -11.08
N LEU A 286 -1.25 11.34 -11.17
CA LEU A 286 -0.50 11.38 -12.43
C LEU A 286 -0.27 9.97 -12.99
N LEU A 287 0.13 9.02 -12.14
CA LEU A 287 0.38 7.65 -12.56
C LEU A 287 -0.92 6.92 -12.97
N TRP A 288 -2.04 7.23 -12.31
CA TRP A 288 -3.37 6.71 -12.66
C TRP A 288 -3.82 7.14 -14.06
N GLU A 289 -3.68 8.43 -14.37
CA GLU A 289 -4.11 9.01 -15.65
C GLU A 289 -3.08 8.79 -16.77
N HIS A 290 -1.80 8.72 -16.44
CA HIS A 290 -0.70 8.57 -17.38
C HIS A 290 0.13 7.32 -17.05
N PRO A 291 -0.42 6.11 -17.28
CA PRO A 291 0.25 4.86 -16.90
C PRO A 291 1.55 4.60 -17.65
N HIS A 292 1.84 5.35 -18.72
CA HIS A 292 3.09 5.25 -19.47
C HIS A 292 4.29 5.88 -18.74
N LEU A 293 4.07 6.64 -17.66
CA LEU A 293 5.14 7.28 -16.88
C LEU A 293 6.09 6.29 -16.18
N THR A 294 5.76 5.00 -16.17
CA THR A 294 6.67 3.95 -15.70
C THR A 294 7.88 3.77 -16.61
N ASP A 295 7.70 4.04 -17.91
CA ASP A 295 8.68 3.66 -18.94
C ASP A 295 8.97 4.78 -19.95
N ARG A 296 8.24 5.90 -19.90
CA ARG A 296 8.39 7.05 -20.80
C ARG A 296 8.29 8.36 -20.04
N ALA A 297 8.92 9.41 -20.57
CA ALA A 297 8.88 10.73 -19.98
C ALA A 297 7.47 11.35 -20.06
N MET A 298 7.12 12.15 -19.05
CA MET A 298 5.89 12.96 -19.06
C MET A 298 5.82 13.90 -20.28
N ARG A 299 6.98 14.37 -20.72
CA ARG A 299 7.16 15.19 -21.91
C ARG A 299 7.90 14.34 -22.94
N SER A 300 7.22 13.98 -24.02
CA SER A 300 7.74 13.05 -25.03
C SER A 300 9.03 13.55 -25.69
N GLU A 301 9.28 14.86 -25.72
CA GLU A 301 10.55 15.39 -26.23
C GLU A 301 11.77 14.93 -25.43
N TYR A 302 11.60 14.56 -24.15
CA TYR A 302 12.69 14.05 -23.32
C TYR A 302 12.98 12.56 -23.54
N ASP A 303 12.12 11.83 -24.24
CA ASP A 303 12.43 10.46 -24.69
C ASP A 303 13.57 10.45 -25.73
N ALA A 304 13.85 11.60 -26.36
CA ALA A 304 14.92 11.77 -27.34
C ALA A 304 16.27 12.19 -26.72
N ILE A 305 16.38 12.29 -25.39
CA ILE A 305 17.66 12.61 -24.75
C ILE A 305 18.64 11.46 -24.98
N GLU A 306 19.76 11.77 -25.64
CA GLU A 306 20.88 10.84 -25.80
C GLU A 306 21.71 10.80 -24.51
N TRP A 307 21.43 9.83 -23.66
CA TRP A 307 22.18 9.60 -22.43
C TRP A 307 23.55 8.98 -22.73
N GLN A 308 24.56 9.39 -21.98
CA GLN A 308 25.94 8.89 -22.15
C GLN A 308 26.05 7.39 -21.87
N ASN A 309 25.25 6.88 -20.92
CA ASN A 309 25.21 5.46 -20.52
C ASN A 309 26.61 4.90 -20.20
N ASP A 310 27.44 5.68 -19.51
CA ASP A 310 28.73 5.21 -19.00
C ASP A 310 28.54 4.38 -17.73
N GLU A 311 28.78 3.07 -17.84
CA GLU A 311 28.58 2.11 -16.75
C GLU A 311 29.54 2.37 -15.57
N ALA A 312 30.77 2.84 -15.85
CA ALA A 312 31.74 3.09 -14.79
C ALA A 312 31.33 4.32 -13.94
N GLU A 313 30.80 5.36 -14.58
CA GLU A 313 30.23 6.51 -13.87
C GLU A 313 28.97 6.12 -13.08
N PHE A 314 28.10 5.28 -13.66
CA PHE A 314 26.91 4.79 -12.98
C PHE A 314 27.25 3.96 -11.73
N GLU A 315 28.19 3.02 -11.84
CA GLU A 315 28.67 2.24 -10.70
C GLU A 315 29.31 3.11 -9.61
N ALA A 316 30.11 4.13 -9.99
CA ALA A 316 30.69 5.07 -9.05
C ALA A 316 29.61 5.85 -8.29
N TRP A 317 28.54 6.26 -8.97
CA TRP A 317 27.38 6.87 -8.33
C TRP A 317 26.66 5.91 -7.39
N GLN A 318 26.39 4.67 -7.80
CA GLN A 318 25.73 3.66 -6.95
C GLN A 318 26.49 3.39 -5.65
N ARG A 319 27.83 3.40 -5.67
CA ARG A 319 28.68 3.18 -4.48
C ARG A 319 28.93 4.44 -3.66
N GLY A 320 28.52 5.62 -4.15
CA GLY A 320 28.86 6.90 -3.55
C GLY A 320 30.36 7.18 -3.58
N ASP A 321 30.99 6.99 -4.74
CA ASP A 321 32.41 7.23 -5.01
C ASP A 321 32.60 8.23 -6.17
N THR A 322 31.69 9.19 -6.29
CA THR A 322 31.69 10.21 -7.36
C THR A 322 32.76 11.28 -7.14
N GLY A 323 33.27 11.43 -5.91
CA GLY A 323 34.18 12.51 -5.51
C GLY A 323 33.46 13.78 -5.10
N TYR A 324 32.12 13.78 -5.08
CA TYR A 324 31.28 14.88 -4.61
C TYR A 324 30.66 14.52 -3.24
N PRO A 325 31.18 15.07 -2.12
CA PRO A 325 30.86 14.57 -0.77
C PRO A 325 29.38 14.50 -0.41
N ILE A 326 28.56 15.45 -0.87
CA ILE A 326 27.11 15.46 -0.57
C ILE A 326 26.35 14.39 -1.36
N VAL A 327 26.82 14.05 -2.56
CA VAL A 327 26.25 12.96 -3.38
C VAL A 327 26.66 11.62 -2.76
N ASP A 328 27.95 11.47 -2.49
CA ASP A 328 28.53 10.26 -1.92
C ASP A 328 27.92 9.91 -0.56
N ALA A 329 27.71 10.90 0.31
CA ALA A 329 27.05 10.70 1.59
C ALA A 329 25.60 10.19 1.44
N GLY A 330 24.84 10.75 0.48
CA GLY A 330 23.47 10.31 0.22
C GLY A 330 23.39 8.89 -0.32
N MET A 331 24.28 8.53 -1.26
CA MET A 331 24.32 7.19 -1.85
C MET A 331 24.79 6.12 -0.87
N ARG A 332 25.63 6.47 0.11
CA ARG A 332 26.05 5.57 1.19
C ARG A 332 25.01 5.43 2.31
N GLN A 333 24.11 6.40 2.44
CA GLN A 333 22.97 6.32 3.36
C GLN A 333 21.84 5.45 2.79
N LEU A 334 21.63 5.53 1.46
CA LEU A 334 20.66 4.73 0.72
C LEU A 334 20.98 3.23 0.80
#